data_AF-A0A2P5MFD5-F1
#
_entry.id   AF-A0A2P5MFD5-F1
#
_cell.length_a   1.000
_cell.length_b   1.000
_cell.length_c   1.000
_cell.angle_alpha   90.00
_cell.angle_beta   90.00
_cell.angle_gamma   90.00
#
_symmetry.space_group_name_H-M   'P 1'
#
loop_
_entity.id
_entity.type
_entity.pdbx_description
1 polymer ?
#
loop_
_entity_poly.entity_id
_entity_poly.type
_entity_poly.pdbx_seq_one_letter_code
_entity_poly.pdbx_strand_id
1 'polypeptide(L)' 'MRARRAARPGSAAAPAVQQTLARSFTLTGQGVHGGRPASITLAPAGADVGIVFSVAGADIEAHWSRV' A
#
# COMPACT_ATOMS: atom_id res chain seq x y z
N MET A 1 -18.50 -17.04 31.35
CA MET A 1 -18.66 -15.62 30.96
C MET A 1 -17.80 -15.38 29.71
N ARG A 2 -18.38 -15.27 28.50
CA ARG A 2 -17.63 -14.99 27.26
C ARG A 2 -17.76 -13.48 26.97
N ALA A 3 -16.65 -12.77 26.96
CA ALA A 3 -16.63 -11.34 26.64
C ALA A 3 -17.15 -11.12 25.21
N ARG A 4 -18.13 -10.22 25.05
CA ARG A 4 -18.62 -9.77 23.74
C ARG A 4 -17.47 -9.10 23.00
N ARG A 5 -17.10 -9.67 21.85
CA ARG A 5 -16.16 -9.07 20.91
C ARG A 5 -16.76 -7.73 20.43
N ALA A 6 -16.09 -6.63 20.74
CA ALA A 6 -16.45 -5.32 20.21
C ALA A 6 -16.42 -5.37 18.67
N ALA A 7 -17.48 -4.87 18.03
CA ALA A 7 -17.55 -4.75 16.58
C ALA A 7 -16.44 -3.81 16.10
N ARG A 8 -15.65 -4.26 15.11
CA ARG A 8 -14.65 -3.41 14.44
C ARG A 8 -15.38 -2.21 13.81
N PRO A 9 -14.97 -0.97 14.08
CA PRO A 9 -15.53 0.18 13.38
C PRO A 9 -15.22 0.06 11.89
N GLY A 10 -16.31 -0.04 11.11
CA GLY A 10 -16.42 0.24 9.67
C GLY A 10 -15.24 -0.12 8.77
N SER A 11 -15.18 -1.38 8.29
CA SER A 11 -14.70 -1.58 6.94
C SER A 11 -15.80 -1.05 6.03
N ALA A 12 -15.67 0.19 5.54
CA ALA A 12 -16.38 0.54 4.32
C ALA A 12 -16.02 -0.55 3.31
N ALA A 13 -17.02 -1.20 2.71
CA ALA A 13 -16.75 -2.17 1.67
C ALA A 13 -15.90 -1.45 0.61
N ALA A 14 -14.74 -2.01 0.27
CA ALA A 14 -13.96 -1.47 -0.84
C ALA A 14 -14.91 -1.33 -2.04
N PRO A 15 -14.87 -0.19 -2.76
CA PRO A 15 -15.79 0.01 -3.86
C PRO A 15 -15.67 -1.14 -4.85
N ALA A 16 -16.80 -1.52 -5.46
CA ALA A 16 -16.87 -2.66 -6.38
C ALA A 16 -16.06 -2.45 -7.68
N VAL A 17 -15.40 -1.30 -7.83
CA VAL A 17 -14.59 -0.91 -8.98
C VAL A 17 -13.17 -0.62 -8.48
N GLN A 18 -12.16 -0.99 -9.28
CA GLN A 18 -10.77 -0.69 -8.99
C GLN A 18 -10.53 0.81 -8.78
N GLN A 19 -9.62 1.12 -7.87
CA GLN A 19 -9.22 2.50 -7.57
C GLN A 19 -7.71 2.65 -7.73
N THR A 20 -7.32 3.88 -8.07
CA THR A 20 -5.94 4.31 -8.19
C THR A 20 -5.82 5.74 -7.65
N LEU A 21 -4.60 6.24 -7.52
CA LEU A 21 -4.37 7.62 -7.07
C LEU A 21 -4.81 8.62 -8.15
N ALA A 22 -5.41 9.74 -7.74
CA ALA A 22 -5.76 10.81 -8.68
C ALA A 22 -4.53 11.56 -9.23
N ARG A 23 -3.44 11.58 -8.47
CA ARG A 23 -2.15 12.18 -8.85
C ARG A 23 -1.02 11.57 -8.05
N SER A 24 0.20 11.67 -8.58
CA SER A 24 1.39 11.24 -7.85
C SER A 24 1.68 12.15 -6.67
N PHE A 25 2.27 11.60 -5.61
CA PHE A 25 2.84 12.37 -4.51
C PHE A 25 4.03 11.64 -3.88
N THR A 26 4.89 12.41 -3.22
CA THR A 26 6.11 11.89 -2.58
C THR A 26 5.98 11.96 -1.07
N LEU A 27 6.37 10.86 -0.40
CA LEU A 27 6.55 10.78 1.04
C LEU A 27 8.04 10.68 1.34
N THR A 28 8.50 11.45 2.32
CA THR A 28 9.87 11.39 2.83
C THR A 28 9.85 11.04 4.31
N GLY A 29 10.82 10.25 4.77
CA GLY A 29 10.91 9.86 6.17
C GLY A 29 12.20 9.12 6.50
N GLN A 30 12.21 8.47 7.66
CA GLN A 30 13.32 7.63 8.12
C GLN A 30 12.86 6.18 8.18
N GLY A 31 13.65 5.26 7.62
CA GLY A 31 13.37 3.83 7.71
C GLY A 31 13.52 3.33 9.14
N VAL A 32 12.45 2.77 9.71
CA VAL A 32 12.37 2.45 11.16
C VAL A 32 13.43 1.45 11.64
N HIS A 33 13.90 0.54 10.78
CA HIS A 33 14.93 -0.45 11.14
C HIS A 33 16.35 0.03 10.84
N GLY A 34 16.54 0.80 9.76
CA GLY A 34 17.86 1.19 9.27
C GLY A 34 18.29 2.60 9.69
N GLY A 35 17.36 3.43 10.17
CA GLY A 35 17.60 4.85 10.49
C GLY A 35 18.02 5.71 9.30
N ARG A 36 17.91 5.18 8.07
CA ARG A 36 18.32 5.88 6.84
C ARG A 36 17.18 6.71 6.28
N PRO A 37 17.46 7.91 5.74
CA PRO A 37 16.47 8.69 5.00
C PRO A 37 15.93 7.86 3.83
N ALA A 38 14.62 7.93 3.64
CA ALA A 38 13.92 7.27 2.56
C ALA A 38 12.93 8.24 1.89
N SER A 39 12.77 8.08 0.59
CA SER A 39 11.80 8.80 -0.23
C SER A 39 11.05 7.80 -1.10
N ILE A 40 9.72 7.89 -1.12
CA ILE A 40 8.86 7.02 -1.93
C ILE A 40 7.90 7.91 -2.69
N THR A 41 7.81 7.71 -4.00
CA THR A 41 6.78 8.35 -4.83
C THR A 41 5.70 7.31 -5.10
N LEU A 42 4.46 7.65 -4.73
CA LEU A 42 3.30 6.87 -5.09
C LEU A 42 2.71 7.48 -6.35
N ALA A 43 2.53 6.66 -7.39
CA ALA A 43 2.00 7.10 -8.68
C ALA A 43 0.70 6.35 -9.01
N PRO A 44 -0.20 6.93 -9.83
CA PRO A 44 -1.33 6.21 -10.38
C PRO A 44 -0.85 4.99 -11.18
N ALA A 45 -1.52 3.85 -10.99
CA ALA A 45 -1.39 2.67 -11.84
C ALA A 45 -2.66 2.47 -12.67
N GLY A 46 -2.51 1.77 -13.80
CA GLY A 46 -3.64 1.34 -14.62
C GLY A 46 -4.49 0.26 -13.95
N ALA A 47 -5.63 -0.05 -14.55
CA ALA A 47 -6.47 -1.18 -14.13
C ALA A 47 -5.67 -2.49 -14.18
N ASP A 48 -6.00 -3.41 -13.26
CA ASP A 48 -5.43 -4.75 -13.14
C ASP A 48 -3.90 -4.84 -12.89
N VAL A 49 -3.20 -3.71 -12.72
CA VAL A 49 -1.76 -3.69 -12.38
C VAL A 49 -1.50 -4.19 -10.96
N GLY A 50 -2.47 -4.04 -10.05
CA GLY A 50 -2.30 -4.34 -8.63
C GLY A 50 -1.42 -3.30 -7.92
N ILE A 51 -0.68 -3.74 -6.90
CA ILE A 51 0.30 -2.90 -6.18
C ILE A 51 1.69 -3.38 -6.54
N VAL A 52 2.52 -2.49 -7.09
CA VAL A 52 3.88 -2.79 -7.53
C VAL A 52 4.85 -1.80 -6.92
N PHE A 53 5.97 -2.31 -6.40
CA PHE A 53 7.11 -1.51 -5.96
C PHE A 53 8.13 -1.44 -7.09
N SER A 54 8.47 -0.23 -7.54
CA SER A 54 9.53 0.00 -8.52
C SER A 54 10.79 0.52 -7.83
N VAL A 55 11.89 -0.22 -7.90
CA VAL A 55 13.16 0.14 -7.28
C VAL A 55 14.32 -0.17 -8.22
N ALA A 56 15.18 0.81 -8.48
CA ALA A 56 16.36 0.68 -9.36
C ALA A 56 16.04 0.08 -10.76
N GLY A 57 14.86 0.39 -11.30
CA GLY A 57 14.41 -0.13 -12.61
C GLY A 57 13.82 -1.54 -12.59
N ALA A 58 13.69 -2.16 -11.43
CA ALA A 58 13.01 -3.44 -11.25
C ALA A 58 11.63 -3.25 -10.61
N ASP A 59 10.65 -3.98 -11.11
CA ASP A 59 9.28 -4.00 -10.60
C ASP A 59 9.03 -5.26 -9.76
N ILE A 60 8.52 -5.06 -8.55
CA ILE A 60 8.23 -6.11 -7.57
C ILE A 60 6.75 -6.02 -7.20
N GLU A 61 5.97 -6.99 -7.67
CA GLU A 61 4.56 -7.12 -7.29
C GLU A 61 4.43 -7.39 -5.79
N ALA A 62 3.52 -6.68 -5.13
CA ALA A 62 3.17 -6.90 -3.73
C ALA A 62 2.33 -8.18 -3.56
N HIS A 63 2.94 -9.32 -3.82
CA HIS A 63 2.33 -10.65 -3.77
C HIS A 63 3.05 -11.54 -2.75
N TRP A 64 2.32 -12.43 -2.09
CA TRP A 64 2.86 -13.28 -1.01
C TRP A 64 3.93 -14.27 -1.48
N SER A 65 4.05 -14.54 -2.78
CA SER A 65 5.13 -15.38 -3.30
C SER A 65 6.46 -14.62 -3.48
N ARG A 66 6.49 -13.32 -3.15
CA ARG A 66 7.64 -12.42 -3.33
C ARG A 66 8.20 -11.88 -2.01
N VAL A 67 7.81 -12.46 -0.86
CA VAL A 67 8.35 -12.11 0.47
C VAL A 67 9.64 -12.85 0.76
#